data_AF-A0A7X9EAL7-F1
#
_entry.id   AF-A0A7X9EAL7-F1
#
_cell.length_a   1.000
_cell.length_b   1.000
_cell.length_c   1.000
_cell.angle_alpha   90.00
_cell.angle_beta   90.00
_cell.angle_gamma   90.00
#
_symmetry.space_group_name_H-M   'P 1'
#
loop_
_entity.id
_entity.type
_entity.pdbx_description
1 polymer ?
#
loop_
_entity_poly.entity_id
_entity_poly.type
_entity_poly.pdbx_seq_one_letter_code
_entity_poly.pdbx_strand_id
1 'polypeptide(L)'
;TVGNTATGQLAVTFAAGDAAVGTTNVTVATKTSAAASLQTDNTMSAAVSYGGINVSSQSSASEAITKIQKAIETVSAERSKLGAYQNRLEHTIKNLDTSAENLQASESRIRDVDMAKEMMEFTKQNILQQAATAMLAQANQAPQAVLQLLR
;
A
#
# COMPACT_ATOMS: atom_id res chain seq x y z
N THR A 1 81.28 10.19 -26.31
CA THR A 1 81.20 11.31 -25.35
C THR A 1 79.74 11.58 -25.05
N VAL A 2 79.30 11.24 -23.83
CA VAL A 2 78.26 11.93 -23.02
C VAL A 2 76.95 12.29 -23.76
N GLY A 3 75.83 11.59 -23.60
CA GLY A 3 75.13 11.36 -22.34
C GLY A 3 74.33 12.60 -21.94
N ASN A 4 73.03 12.68 -22.25
CA ASN A 4 72.06 13.43 -21.43
C ASN A 4 70.61 13.11 -21.87
N THR A 5 70.05 11.99 -21.41
CA THR A 5 68.59 11.88 -21.33
C THR A 5 68.19 12.64 -20.09
N ALA A 6 67.90 13.94 -20.25
CA ALA A 6 67.45 14.78 -19.15
C ALA A 6 66.12 14.24 -18.62
N THR A 7 66.18 13.42 -17.59
CA THR A 7 65.03 13.08 -16.73
C THR A 7 64.73 14.28 -15.84
N GLY A 8 64.16 15.33 -16.44
CA GLY A 8 63.55 16.42 -15.68
C GLY A 8 62.18 15.97 -15.19
N GLN A 9 62.03 15.72 -13.88
CA GLN A 9 60.71 15.59 -13.26
C GLN A 9 60.07 16.98 -13.17
N LEU A 10 59.03 17.22 -13.96
CA LEU A 10 58.15 18.36 -13.78
C LEU A 10 57.18 18.02 -12.63
N ALA A 11 57.50 18.47 -11.41
CA ALA A 11 56.60 18.35 -10.27
C ALA A 11 55.50 19.42 -10.40
N VAL A 12 54.33 19.03 -10.91
CA VAL A 12 53.13 19.89 -10.92
C VAL A 12 52.30 19.56 -9.68
N THR A 13 52.38 20.42 -8.68
CA THR A 13 51.53 20.34 -7.47
C THR A 13 50.22 21.06 -7.76
N PHE A 14 49.14 20.31 -7.97
CA PHE A 14 47.80 20.88 -8.03
C PHE A 14 47.32 21.14 -6.59
N ALA A 15 47.12 22.41 -6.23
CA ALA A 15 46.56 22.79 -4.95
C ALA A 15 45.08 22.36 -4.88
N ALA A 16 44.76 21.53 -3.90
CA ALA A 16 43.45 20.92 -3.73
C ALA A 16 42.39 21.94 -3.28
N GLY A 17 41.30 22.03 -4.03
CA GLY A 17 39.97 22.27 -3.49
C GLY A 17 39.23 20.93 -3.46
N ASP A 18 39.34 20.24 -2.32
CA ASP A 18 38.53 19.08 -1.89
C ASP A 18 38.34 17.89 -2.87
N ALA A 19 39.38 17.06 -3.00
CA ALA A 19 39.27 15.61 -3.18
C ALA A 19 40.67 14.98 -3.00
N ALA A 20 40.72 13.81 -2.36
CA ALA A 20 41.92 13.09 -1.90
C ALA A 20 43.17 13.24 -2.80
N VAL A 21 44.29 13.62 -2.16
CA VAL A 21 45.63 13.71 -2.77
C VAL A 21 46.13 12.31 -3.13
N GLY A 22 45.72 11.81 -4.29
CA GLY A 22 46.39 10.70 -4.97
C GLY A 22 47.56 11.26 -5.77
N THR A 23 48.79 10.96 -5.36
CA THR A 23 49.99 11.24 -6.16
C THR A 23 49.91 10.45 -7.47
N THR A 24 49.40 11.08 -8.52
CA THR A 24 49.35 10.49 -9.85
C THR A 24 50.67 10.78 -10.56
N ASN A 25 51.53 9.78 -10.67
CA ASN A 25 52.77 9.88 -11.43
C ASN A 25 52.44 9.97 -12.93
N VAL A 26 52.38 11.19 -13.48
CA VAL A 26 52.21 11.42 -14.92
C VAL A 26 53.55 11.18 -15.60
N THR A 27 53.68 10.06 -16.31
CA THR A 27 54.89 9.74 -17.08
C THR A 27 54.72 10.29 -18.50
N VAL A 28 55.29 11.47 -18.78
CA VAL A 28 55.27 12.07 -20.13
C VAL A 28 56.45 11.50 -20.93
N ALA A 29 56.18 10.57 -21.86
CA ALA A 29 57.19 10.10 -22.80
C ALA A 29 57.33 11.09 -23.97
N THR A 30 58.37 11.92 -23.96
CA THR A 30 58.67 12.85 -25.04
C THR A 30 59.55 12.19 -26.11
N LYS A 31 58.97 11.87 -27.27
CA LYS A 31 59.76 11.68 -28.50
C LYS A 31 59.76 13.01 -29.26
N THR A 32 60.89 13.70 -29.22
CA THR A 32 61.30 14.80 -30.12
C THR A 32 60.24 15.89 -30.34
N SER A 33 60.30 16.96 -29.52
CA SER A 33 59.83 18.33 -29.82
C SER A 33 58.65 18.49 -30.81
N ALA A 34 57.52 17.83 -30.54
CA ALA A 34 56.22 18.13 -31.11
C ALA A 34 55.18 17.88 -30.01
N ALA A 35 54.31 18.87 -29.80
CA ALA A 35 53.31 19.02 -28.75
C ALA A 35 53.01 17.77 -27.89
N ALA A 36 53.32 17.86 -26.59
CA ALA A 36 52.78 16.94 -25.60
C ALA A 36 51.27 17.21 -25.45
N SER A 37 50.44 16.53 -26.23
CA SER A 37 48.99 16.52 -26.01
C SER A 37 48.69 15.65 -24.80
N LEU A 38 48.15 16.26 -23.74
CA LEU A 38 47.46 15.49 -22.70
C LEU A 38 46.21 14.89 -23.35
N GLN A 39 46.24 13.60 -23.68
CA GLN A 39 45.02 12.85 -23.93
C GLN A 39 44.29 12.73 -22.60
N THR A 40 43.29 13.58 -22.40
CA THR A 40 42.20 13.30 -21.45
C THR A 40 41.41 12.13 -22.02
N ASP A 41 41.91 10.91 -21.78
CA ASP A 41 41.15 9.69 -21.99
C ASP A 41 39.81 9.85 -21.28
N ASN A 42 38.74 9.91 -22.06
CA ASN A 42 37.34 9.43 -21.96
C ASN A 42 36.76 8.97 -20.58
N THR A 43 37.40 9.28 -19.47
CA THR A 43 37.11 8.78 -18.12
C THR A 43 36.05 9.62 -17.42
N MET A 44 35.77 10.84 -17.92
CA MET A 44 34.60 11.63 -17.52
C MET A 44 33.29 11.07 -18.12
N SER A 45 33.36 10.27 -19.18
CA SER A 45 32.17 9.62 -19.76
C SER A 45 31.75 8.38 -18.95
N ALA A 46 32.72 7.64 -18.41
CA ALA A 46 32.48 6.44 -17.61
C ALA A 46 31.89 6.74 -16.20
N ALA A 47 32.17 7.92 -15.63
CA ALA A 47 31.61 8.33 -14.33
C ALA A 47 30.09 8.57 -14.36
N VAL A 48 29.48 8.73 -15.54
CA VAL A 48 28.03 8.87 -15.75
C VAL A 48 27.37 7.52 -16.10
N SER A 49 28.00 6.39 -15.76
CA SER A 49 27.42 5.06 -16.05
C SER A 49 26.83 4.37 -14.82
N TYR A 50 27.00 4.92 -13.61
CA TYR A 50 26.35 4.45 -12.38
C TYR A 50 25.41 5.54 -11.85
N GLY A 51 24.20 5.61 -12.43
CA GLY A 51 23.09 6.40 -11.88
C GLY A 51 22.81 7.77 -12.52
N GLY A 52 23.67 8.24 -13.43
CA GLY A 52 23.47 9.49 -14.16
C GLY A 52 22.98 9.25 -15.59
N ILE A 53 22.04 10.07 -16.05
CA ILE A 53 21.64 10.11 -17.46
C ILE A 53 22.64 11.02 -18.19
N ASN A 54 23.39 10.48 -19.16
CA ASN A 54 24.34 11.25 -19.95
C ASN A 54 23.63 11.91 -21.16
N VAL A 55 23.69 13.25 -21.26
CA VAL A 55 23.07 14.04 -22.34
C VAL A 55 24.13 14.82 -23.13
N SER A 56 25.41 14.49 -22.98
CA SER A 56 26.52 15.25 -23.57
C SER A 56 26.66 15.07 -25.09
N SER A 57 25.99 14.09 -25.70
CA SER A 57 25.98 13.86 -27.14
C SER A 57 24.58 13.53 -27.63
N GLN A 58 24.30 13.74 -28.93
CA GLN A 58 22.99 13.43 -29.49
C GLN A 58 22.63 11.93 -29.40
N SER A 59 23.65 11.05 -29.50
CA SER A 59 23.48 9.61 -29.31
C SER A 59 23.16 9.27 -27.85
N SER A 60 23.94 9.80 -26.89
CA SER A 60 23.69 9.55 -25.46
C SER A 60 22.37 10.15 -24.98
N ALA A 61 21.96 11.31 -25.51
CA ALA A 61 20.65 11.89 -25.27
C ALA A 61 19.48 11.02 -25.80
N SER A 62 19.66 10.36 -26.95
CA SER A 62 18.64 9.46 -27.51
C SER A 62 18.48 8.18 -26.67
N GLU A 63 19.59 7.62 -26.19
CA GLU A 63 19.58 6.49 -25.25
C GLU A 63 18.96 6.86 -23.89
N ALA A 64 19.28 8.05 -23.39
CA ALA A 64 18.70 8.63 -22.19
C ALA A 64 17.17 8.74 -22.27
N ILE A 65 16.64 9.30 -23.37
CA ILE A 65 15.20 9.42 -23.60
C ILE A 65 14.55 8.03 -23.61
N THR A 66 15.18 7.06 -24.27
CA THR A 66 14.66 5.68 -24.32
C THR A 66 14.61 5.03 -22.93
N LYS A 67 15.64 5.24 -22.09
CA LYS A 67 15.66 4.75 -20.70
C LYS A 67 14.57 5.39 -19.84
N ILE A 68 14.37 6.71 -19.97
CA ILE A 68 13.30 7.43 -19.27
C ILE A 68 11.93 6.94 -19.73
N GLN A 69 11.72 6.76 -21.03
CA GLN A 69 10.46 6.28 -21.59
C GLN A 69 10.08 4.90 -21.01
N LYS A 70 11.04 3.97 -20.95
CA LYS A 70 10.83 2.65 -20.30
C LYS A 70 10.50 2.77 -18.81
N ALA A 71 11.16 3.69 -18.10
CA ALA A 71 10.86 3.93 -16.69
C ALA A 71 9.44 4.50 -16.50
N ILE A 72 9.03 5.45 -17.35
CA ILE A 72 7.67 6.01 -17.36
C ILE A 72 6.63 4.92 -17.67
N GLU A 73 6.87 4.08 -18.67
CA GLU A 73 6.00 2.95 -19.01
C GLU A 73 5.85 1.98 -17.84
N THR A 74 6.94 1.67 -17.13
CA THR A 74 6.91 0.81 -15.94
C THR A 74 6.07 1.43 -14.83
N VAL A 75 6.29 2.70 -14.51
CA VAL A 75 5.51 3.42 -13.48
C VAL A 75 4.04 3.52 -13.89
N SER A 76 3.76 3.77 -15.16
CA SER A 76 2.41 3.85 -15.71
C SER A 76 1.70 2.50 -15.58
N ALA A 77 2.37 1.39 -15.91
CA ALA A 77 1.84 0.05 -15.76
C ALA A 77 1.49 -0.29 -14.31
N GLU A 78 2.38 0.04 -13.36
CA GLU A 78 2.10 -0.14 -11.93
C GLU A 78 0.93 0.74 -11.45
N ARG A 79 0.83 1.99 -11.92
CA ARG A 79 -0.32 2.87 -11.62
C ARG A 79 -1.63 2.29 -12.16
N SER A 80 -1.63 1.76 -13.40
CA SER A 80 -2.80 1.09 -13.97
C SER A 80 -3.21 -0.12 -13.15
N LYS A 81 -2.25 -0.92 -12.67
CA LYS A 81 -2.50 -2.06 -11.79
C LYS A 81 -3.09 -1.64 -10.45
N LEU A 82 -2.58 -0.57 -9.84
CA LEU A 82 -3.15 0.00 -8.63
C LEU A 82 -4.58 0.53 -8.85
N GLY A 83 -4.85 1.19 -9.97
CA GLY A 83 -6.21 1.61 -10.34
C GLY A 83 -7.18 0.43 -10.47
N ALA A 84 -6.73 -0.67 -11.08
CA ALA A 84 -7.53 -1.90 -11.15
C ALA A 84 -7.80 -2.49 -9.76
N TYR A 85 -6.83 -2.48 -8.85
CA TYR A 85 -7.06 -2.92 -7.47
C TYR A 85 -8.02 -2.00 -6.71
N GLN A 86 -7.93 -0.68 -6.89
CA GLN A 86 -8.89 0.27 -6.31
C GLN A 86 -10.31 -0.01 -6.78
N ASN A 87 -10.52 -0.20 -8.09
CA ASN A 87 -11.82 -0.56 -8.64
C ASN A 87 -12.36 -1.87 -8.03
N ARG A 88 -11.51 -2.89 -7.90
CA ARG A 88 -11.88 -4.16 -7.23
C ARG A 88 -12.26 -3.96 -5.77
N LEU A 89 -11.51 -3.13 -5.04
CA LEU A 89 -11.80 -2.81 -3.63
C LEU A 89 -13.12 -2.06 -3.51
N GLU A 90 -13.38 -1.07 -4.36
CA GLU A 90 -14.67 -0.36 -4.38
C GLU A 90 -15.86 -1.28 -4.66
N HIS A 91 -15.73 -2.19 -5.62
CA HIS A 91 -16.79 -3.18 -5.87
C HIS A 91 -16.96 -4.16 -4.70
N THR A 92 -15.86 -4.57 -4.08
CA THR A 92 -15.91 -5.46 -2.90
C THR A 92 -16.58 -4.76 -1.73
N ILE A 93 -16.24 -3.49 -1.47
CA ILE A 93 -16.86 -2.67 -0.43
C ILE A 93 -18.36 -2.53 -0.69
N LYS A 94 -18.77 -2.12 -1.90
CA LYS A 94 -20.19 -2.00 -2.26
C LYS A 94 -20.96 -3.31 -2.06
N ASN A 95 -20.36 -4.44 -2.45
CA ASN A 95 -20.97 -5.75 -2.26
C ASN A 95 -21.06 -6.15 -0.77
N LEU A 96 -20.03 -5.84 0.01
CA LEU A 96 -20.02 -6.07 1.47
C LEU A 96 -21.05 -5.19 2.17
N ASP A 97 -21.20 -3.92 1.80
CA ASP A 97 -22.18 -3.01 2.36
C ASP A 97 -23.60 -3.52 2.11
N THR A 98 -23.92 -3.94 0.87
CA THR A 98 -25.21 -4.57 0.56
C THR A 98 -25.42 -5.87 1.34
N SER A 99 -24.36 -6.68 1.52
CA SER A 99 -24.44 -7.90 2.32
C SER A 99 -24.67 -7.60 3.80
N ALA A 100 -24.02 -6.56 4.34
CA ALA A 100 -24.18 -6.11 5.71
C ALA A 100 -25.61 -5.57 5.96
N GLU A 101 -26.15 -4.79 5.03
CA GLU A 101 -27.54 -4.31 5.10
C GLU A 101 -28.53 -5.47 5.11
N ASN A 102 -28.34 -6.46 4.23
CA ASN A 102 -29.18 -7.66 4.19
C ASN A 102 -29.08 -8.50 5.47
N LEU A 103 -27.88 -8.63 6.04
CA LEU A 103 -27.67 -9.35 7.29
C LEU A 103 -28.30 -8.60 8.48
N GLN A 104 -28.12 -7.29 8.57
CA GLN A 104 -28.73 -6.47 9.62
C GLN A 104 -30.27 -6.52 9.55
N ALA A 105 -30.83 -6.43 8.34
CA ALA A 105 -32.28 -6.57 8.14
C ALA A 105 -32.78 -7.96 8.55
N SER A 106 -32.00 -9.00 8.25
CA SER A 106 -32.32 -10.38 8.66
C SER A 106 -32.21 -10.57 10.17
N GLU A 107 -31.18 -9.99 10.81
CA GLU A 107 -30.99 -10.01 12.25
C GLU A 107 -32.13 -9.29 12.97
N SER A 108 -32.54 -8.10 12.49
CA SER A 108 -33.70 -7.38 13.02
C SER A 108 -34.95 -8.25 12.95
N ARG A 109 -35.20 -8.90 11.80
CA ARG A 109 -36.36 -9.80 11.64
C ARG A 109 -36.30 -10.97 12.62
N ILE A 110 -35.15 -11.61 12.79
CA ILE A 110 -35.00 -12.72 13.73
C ILE A 110 -35.25 -12.24 15.16
N ARG A 111 -34.62 -11.13 15.56
CA ARG A 111 -34.77 -10.56 16.90
C ARG A 111 -36.21 -10.15 17.18
N ASP A 112 -36.88 -9.51 16.24
CA ASP A 112 -38.27 -9.07 16.38
C ASP A 112 -39.22 -10.28 16.43
N VAL A 113 -38.98 -11.31 15.63
CA VAL A 113 -39.78 -12.55 15.65
C VAL A 113 -39.61 -13.29 16.97
N ASP A 114 -38.40 -13.39 17.50
CA ASP A 114 -38.15 -14.08 18.76
C ASP A 114 -38.64 -13.28 19.97
N MET A 115 -38.49 -11.94 19.96
CA MET A 115 -39.10 -11.07 20.96
C MET A 115 -40.63 -11.16 20.91
N ALA A 116 -41.24 -11.16 19.73
CA ALA A 116 -42.68 -11.32 19.59
C ALA A 116 -43.17 -12.68 20.13
N LYS A 117 -42.44 -13.78 19.87
CA LYS A 117 -42.78 -15.10 20.44
C LYS A 117 -42.73 -15.09 21.97
N GLU A 118 -41.66 -14.55 22.56
CA GLU A 118 -41.52 -14.49 24.01
C GLU A 118 -42.59 -13.60 24.64
N MET A 119 -42.91 -12.46 24.02
CA MET A 119 -43.98 -11.57 24.48
C MET A 119 -45.36 -12.21 24.35
N MET A 120 -45.62 -12.98 23.29
CA MET A 120 -46.86 -13.76 23.15
C MET A 120 -46.97 -14.83 24.23
N GLU A 121 -45.89 -15.58 24.49
CA GLU A 121 -45.89 -16.60 25.53
C GLU A 121 -46.03 -15.99 26.94
N PHE A 122 -45.32 -14.90 27.23
CA PHE A 122 -45.48 -14.13 28.47
C PHE A 122 -46.92 -13.63 28.64
N THR A 123 -47.53 -13.07 27.58
CA THR A 123 -48.93 -12.60 27.62
C THR A 123 -49.89 -13.77 27.83
N LYS A 124 -49.69 -14.90 27.14
CA LYS A 124 -50.49 -16.12 27.32
C LYS A 124 -50.38 -16.65 28.75
N GLN A 125 -49.19 -16.66 29.34
CA GLN A 125 -48.99 -17.07 30.73
C GLN A 125 -49.69 -16.13 31.71
N ASN A 126 -49.63 -14.81 31.49
CA ASN A 126 -50.38 -13.84 32.29
C ASN A 126 -51.90 -14.04 32.18
N ILE A 127 -52.43 -14.24 30.96
CA ILE A 127 -53.85 -14.53 30.75
C ILE A 127 -54.24 -15.85 31.42
N LEU A 128 -53.41 -16.89 31.33
CA LEU A 128 -53.65 -18.16 32.03
C LEU A 128 -53.67 -18.00 33.55
N GLN A 129 -52.78 -17.19 34.12
CA GLN A 129 -52.77 -16.92 35.57
C GLN A 129 -54.02 -16.14 36.00
N GLN A 130 -54.43 -15.13 35.25
CA GLN A 130 -55.67 -14.38 35.50
C GLN A 130 -56.91 -15.26 35.30
N ALA A 131 -56.93 -16.11 34.27
CA ALA A 131 -58.01 -17.06 34.02
C ALA A 131 -58.05 -18.16 35.09
N ALA A 132 -56.91 -18.68 35.55
CA ALA A 132 -56.84 -19.68 36.59
C ALA A 132 -57.37 -19.15 37.93
N THR A 133 -57.07 -17.90 38.28
CA THR A 133 -57.62 -17.27 39.49
C THR A 133 -59.13 -17.00 39.38
N ALA A 134 -59.61 -16.52 38.23
CA ALA A 134 -61.04 -16.34 37.97
C ALA A 134 -61.81 -17.68 37.91
N MET A 135 -61.22 -18.71 37.30
CA MET A 135 -61.77 -20.07 37.24
C MET A 135 -61.80 -20.73 38.62
N LEU A 136 -60.77 -20.54 39.45
CA LEU A 136 -60.78 -21.00 40.85
C LEU A 136 -61.88 -20.29 41.65
N ALA A 137 -62.05 -18.99 41.46
CA ALA A 137 -63.13 -18.24 42.13
C ALA A 137 -64.52 -18.77 41.70
N GLN A 138 -64.74 -18.97 40.40
CA GLN A 138 -65.99 -19.53 39.86
C GLN A 138 -66.24 -20.98 40.34
N ALA A 139 -65.20 -21.82 40.32
CA ALA A 139 -65.27 -23.22 40.75
C ALA A 139 -65.53 -23.36 42.26
N ASN A 140 -65.09 -22.39 43.08
CA ASN A 140 -65.41 -22.35 44.51
C ASN A 140 -66.84 -21.86 44.79
N GLN A 141 -67.44 -21.06 43.90
CA GLN A 141 -68.84 -20.62 44.06
C GLN A 141 -69.87 -21.67 43.61
N ALA A 142 -69.55 -22.48 42.59
CA ALA A 142 -70.43 -23.55 42.12
C ALA A 142 -70.90 -24.54 43.22
N PRO A 143 -70.04 -25.09 44.11
CA PRO A 143 -70.48 -26.01 45.17
C PRO A 143 -71.29 -25.31 46.27
N GLN A 144 -71.09 -24.01 46.51
CA GLN A 144 -71.87 -23.23 47.48
C GLN A 144 -73.32 -23.05 47.01
N ALA A 145 -73.53 -22.87 45.70
CA ALA A 145 -74.86 -22.83 45.11
C ALA A 145 -75.59 -24.19 45.22
N VAL A 146 -74.85 -25.31 45.09
CA VAL A 146 -75.43 -26.65 45.27
C VAL A 146 -75.78 -26.94 46.74
N LEU A 147 -75.01 -26.44 47.70
CA LEU A 147 -75.35 -26.56 49.12
C LEU A 147 -76.60 -25.75 49.52
N GLN A 148 -76.96 -24.70 48.78
CA GLN A 148 -78.24 -24.00 48.96
C GLN A 148 -79.43 -24.81 48.42
N LEU A 149 -79.21 -25.72 47.47
CA LEU A 149 -80.23 -26.63 46.94
C LEU A 149 -80.45 -27.88 47.82
N LEU A 150 -79.55 -28.14 48.78
CA LEU A 150 -79.62 -29.27 49.72
C LEU A 150 -80.11 -28.87 51.13
N ARG A 151 -80.64 -27.65 51.29
CA ARG A 151 -81.27 -27.16 52.52
C ARG A 151 -82.76 -26.94 52.29
#